data_AF-A0A929YFW1-F1
#
_entry.id   AF-A0A929YFW1-F1
#
_cell.length_a   1.000
_cell.length_b   1.000
_cell.length_c   1.000
_cell.angle_alpha   90.00
_cell.angle_beta   90.00
_cell.angle_gamma   90.00
#
_symmetry.space_group_name_H-M   'P 1'
#
loop_
_entity.id
_entity.type
_entity.pdbx_description
1 polymer ?
#
loop_
_entity_poly.entity_id
_entity_poly.type
_entity_poly.pdbx_seq_one_letter_code
_entity_poly.pdbx_strand_id
1 'polypeptide(L)'
;MKQTQNSGNLACKISICPGFARFKNLISTKRARIITTVFAFFASLLFLCFLQNSSFASLLRTPATYLNISTSTPNVDFQFNQSELSASAFKTNNVTVNIQTDNAAGATTYISSIDEATSLVHADSGVSDSIASISTPLLSTAFTGKTWGYRVGSLATTAFNPIPKASAPSEIQNTNSPSPVASTISVYFGVKADPTLPSGTYSKQILFTAVANRIPVTATFKTGFEFSSAVKDLNPSGNTKYFKRSNNSPASLSDATVVSTPDSATQIYAWYDTGSKTVYWWSDADIAYANEDASSMFSNINGFSSGNHIELIDTRGINTSKTKNMSRMFAQEQGTIKKIILDGMDTSSVEDMSYMFFKKSTPVEYTEAADFSSFDTSKVTNMEYMFNNTTFKNLNISNFNTSNVVNMEHTFSYITGIKELDLSNLDVKQVANATELFRQSTSIEKLNLSGWENNSLTDMSELFRQMTSLKELKLTGFTTPNVTNMSRMFIHCESLEEVDLSSFDTSNVTDMSGMFYDTKKLSNIVFGNFDTRRVTNMESMFNMSMKDVANAQLDLSAFDTQSLQDASRMFLSSGVKTIYASSNFQTNTIINSSMMFGGNINLVGGNGTTYSPSNPTDKTYARIDAPGAPGYFTQKP
;
A
#
# COMPACT_ATOMS: atom_id res chain seq x y z
N MET A 1 18.65 27.02 58.25
CA MET A 1 19.04 28.41 57.93
C MET A 1 17.97 29.03 57.03
N LYS A 2 17.66 30.29 57.28
CA LYS A 2 16.51 31.05 56.78
C LYS A 2 16.52 31.25 55.25
N GLN A 3 15.31 31.39 54.72
CA GLN A 3 14.94 32.03 53.46
C GLN A 3 15.67 33.36 53.23
N THR A 4 15.97 33.65 51.96
CA THR A 4 15.82 35.00 51.40
C THR A 4 15.35 34.89 49.95
N GLN A 5 14.16 35.43 49.69
CA GLN A 5 13.70 35.84 48.36
C GLN A 5 14.51 37.04 47.89
N ASN A 6 14.79 37.13 46.59
CA ASN A 6 14.94 38.42 45.93
C ASN A 6 14.39 38.34 44.50
N SER A 7 13.43 39.21 44.25
CA SER A 7 12.75 39.50 43.00
C SER A 7 13.66 40.27 42.03
N GLY A 8 13.62 39.94 40.74
CA GLY A 8 14.25 40.71 39.67
C GLY A 8 13.59 40.46 38.32
N ASN A 9 12.85 41.47 37.84
CA ASN A 9 12.22 41.57 36.52
C ASN A 9 13.19 41.32 35.37
N LEU A 10 12.80 40.51 34.38
CA LEU A 10 13.25 40.69 32.99
C LEU A 10 12.04 40.68 32.04
N ALA A 11 11.76 41.86 31.49
CA ALA A 11 10.81 42.08 30.42
C ALA A 11 11.35 41.47 29.11
N CYS A 12 10.59 40.54 28.50
CA CYS A 12 10.86 40.05 27.16
C CYS A 12 10.06 40.88 26.14
N LYS A 13 10.76 41.63 25.29
CA LYS A 13 10.21 42.31 24.10
C LYS A 13 9.84 41.25 23.06
N ILE A 14 8.54 41.11 22.77
CA ILE A 14 8.06 40.38 21.59
C ILE A 14 8.01 41.36 20.42
N SER A 15 8.84 41.09 19.40
CA SER A 15 8.83 41.78 18.11
C SER A 15 7.62 41.32 17.30
N ILE A 16 6.91 42.27 16.70
CA ILE A 16 5.67 42.06 15.94
C ILE A 16 6.06 41.81 14.47
N CYS A 17 5.80 40.61 13.95
CA CYS A 17 5.88 40.33 12.50
C CYS A 17 4.56 40.71 11.79
N PRO A 18 4.62 41.27 10.57
CA PRO A 18 3.45 41.77 9.83
C PRO A 18 2.76 40.65 9.03
N GLY A 19 1.98 39.80 9.71
CA GLY A 19 1.12 38.79 9.08
C GLY A 19 -0.38 38.95 9.40
N PHE A 20 -0.73 39.79 10.37
CA PHE A 20 -2.09 39.86 10.92
C PHE A 20 -3.06 40.80 10.18
N ALA A 21 -2.64 41.42 9.06
CA ALA A 21 -3.46 42.40 8.36
C ALA A 21 -4.55 41.80 7.45
N ARG A 22 -4.54 40.48 7.17
CA ARG A 22 -5.55 39.84 6.29
C ARG A 22 -6.70 39.11 6.99
N PHE A 23 -6.75 39.10 8.32
CA PHE A 23 -7.85 38.48 9.08
C PHE A 23 -8.97 39.44 9.51
N LYS A 24 -8.88 40.73 9.16
CA LYS A 24 -9.87 41.74 9.59
C LYS A 24 -11.18 41.77 8.78
N ASN A 25 -11.31 41.02 7.69
CA ASN A 25 -12.48 41.09 6.81
C ASN A 25 -13.44 39.87 6.87
N LEU A 26 -13.35 39.00 7.88
CA LEU A 26 -14.24 37.84 7.99
C LEU A 26 -15.06 37.75 9.28
N ILE A 27 -15.32 38.86 9.97
CA ILE A 27 -16.13 38.83 11.21
C ILE A 27 -17.13 39.98 11.24
N SER A 28 -18.22 39.84 10.47
CA SER A 28 -19.41 40.68 10.60
C SER A 28 -20.67 39.81 10.58
N THR A 29 -20.90 39.04 11.63
CA THR A 29 -22.27 38.64 12.02
C THR A 29 -22.34 38.42 13.53
N LYS A 30 -23.41 38.92 14.16
CA LYS A 30 -23.70 38.81 15.60
C LYS A 30 -23.67 37.37 16.16
N ARG A 31 -23.72 36.33 15.31
CA ARG A 31 -23.62 34.91 15.70
C ARG A 31 -22.19 34.47 16.10
N ALA A 32 -21.14 35.09 15.58
CA ALA A 32 -19.75 34.72 15.89
C ALA A 32 -19.33 35.10 17.32
N ARG A 33 -19.89 36.18 17.89
CA ARG A 33 -19.55 36.66 19.25
C ARG A 33 -20.06 35.74 20.36
N ILE A 34 -21.19 35.05 20.16
CA ILE A 34 -21.76 34.13 21.15
C ILE A 34 -20.97 32.81 21.17
N ILE A 35 -20.55 32.32 20.01
CA ILE A 35 -19.77 31.07 19.91
C ILE A 35 -18.36 31.25 20.51
N THR A 36 -17.71 32.40 20.30
CA THR A 36 -16.38 32.68 20.90
C THR A 36 -16.43 32.92 22.41
N THR A 37 -17.50 33.53 22.94
CA THR A 37 -17.65 33.69 24.40
C THR A 37 -18.01 32.37 25.09
N VAL A 38 -18.82 31.52 24.47
CA VAL A 38 -19.12 30.18 25.01
C VAL A 38 -17.87 29.27 24.96
N PHE A 39 -17.08 29.31 23.89
CA PHE A 39 -15.82 28.54 23.82
C PHE A 39 -14.76 29.04 24.82
N ALA A 40 -14.65 30.36 25.02
CA ALA A 40 -13.74 30.92 26.02
C ALA A 40 -14.17 30.62 27.46
N PHE A 41 -15.49 30.51 27.72
CA PHE A 41 -16.04 30.16 29.02
C PHE A 41 -15.88 28.65 29.33
N PHE A 42 -16.02 27.77 28.33
CA PHE A 42 -15.74 26.34 28.49
C PHE A 42 -14.23 26.03 28.59
N ALA A 43 -13.39 26.75 27.83
CA ALA A 43 -11.94 26.62 27.93
C ALA A 43 -11.41 27.08 29.29
N SER A 44 -11.98 28.15 29.86
CA SER A 44 -11.60 28.63 31.20
C SER A 44 -12.15 27.74 32.33
N LEU A 45 -13.35 27.14 32.17
CA LEU A 45 -13.84 26.12 33.11
C LEU A 45 -12.99 24.85 33.10
N LEU A 46 -12.56 24.37 31.91
CA LEU A 46 -11.63 23.25 31.81
C LEU A 46 -10.30 23.61 32.51
N PHE A 47 -9.75 24.80 32.24
CA PHE A 47 -8.49 25.25 32.85
C PHE A 47 -8.57 25.40 34.38
N LEU A 48 -9.72 25.83 34.92
CA LEU A 48 -9.98 25.89 36.36
C LEU A 48 -10.17 24.51 36.99
N CYS A 49 -10.74 23.54 36.26
CA CYS A 49 -10.76 22.13 36.69
C CYS A 49 -9.36 21.49 36.68
N PHE A 50 -8.46 21.92 35.77
CA PHE A 50 -7.07 21.43 35.72
C PHE A 50 -6.16 22.04 36.79
N LEU A 51 -6.46 23.22 37.32
CA LEU A 51 -5.64 23.89 38.34
C LEU A 51 -5.97 23.50 39.79
N GLN A 52 -7.09 22.80 40.03
CA GLN A 52 -7.53 22.44 41.39
C GLN A 52 -7.24 20.99 41.82
N ASN A 53 -6.64 20.17 40.95
CA ASN A 53 -6.21 18.81 41.30
C ASN A 53 -4.68 18.68 41.22
N SER A 54 -4.02 18.75 42.38
CA SER A 54 -2.59 18.44 42.54
C SER A 54 -2.24 16.95 42.31
N SER A 55 -3.21 16.13 41.89
CA SER A 55 -3.10 14.67 41.72
C SER A 55 -2.91 14.19 40.26
N PHE A 56 -2.82 15.08 39.26
CA PHE A 56 -2.58 14.64 37.87
C PHE A 56 -1.10 14.56 37.46
N ALA A 57 -0.18 15.17 38.21
CA ALA A 57 1.25 15.00 37.96
C ALA A 57 1.76 13.57 38.28
N SER A 58 0.98 12.75 38.99
CA SER A 58 1.29 11.34 39.26
C SER A 58 0.75 10.36 38.21
N LEU A 59 -0.14 10.79 37.29
CA LEU A 59 -0.70 9.92 36.25
C LEU A 59 0.15 9.85 34.97
N LEU A 60 1.18 10.70 34.84
CA LEU A 60 2.12 10.70 33.71
C LEU A 60 3.47 10.05 34.04
N ARG A 61 3.66 9.53 35.25
CA ARG A 61 4.71 8.55 35.50
C ARG A 61 4.09 7.19 35.26
N THR A 62 4.29 6.62 34.08
CA THR A 62 4.29 5.16 33.98
C THR A 62 5.27 4.69 35.06
N PRO A 63 4.85 3.87 36.05
CA PRO A 63 5.81 3.30 36.99
C PRO A 63 6.94 2.65 36.19
N ALA A 64 8.17 2.71 36.71
CA ALA A 64 9.27 1.98 36.10
C ALA A 64 8.83 0.53 35.90
N THR A 65 9.07 -0.04 34.72
CA THR A 65 8.78 -1.44 34.44
C THR A 65 9.34 -2.31 35.56
N TYR A 66 8.51 -3.19 36.11
CA TYR A 66 8.93 -4.05 37.20
C TYR A 66 9.28 -5.44 36.67
N LEU A 67 10.29 -6.03 37.30
CA LEU A 67 10.68 -7.42 37.13
C LEU A 67 10.96 -7.98 38.52
N ASN A 68 10.01 -8.78 39.01
CA ASN A 68 10.15 -9.46 40.28
C ASN A 68 10.51 -10.91 40.03
N ILE A 69 11.54 -11.39 40.73
CA ILE A 69 11.93 -12.79 40.78
C ILE A 69 11.97 -13.23 42.24
N SER A 70 11.43 -14.41 42.52
CA SER A 70 11.57 -15.05 43.81
C SER A 70 11.72 -16.56 43.63
N THR A 71 12.36 -17.22 44.59
CA THR A 71 12.54 -18.67 44.58
C THR A 71 12.06 -19.25 45.91
N SER A 72 11.59 -20.51 45.89
CA SER A 72 11.13 -21.19 47.11
C SER A 72 12.27 -21.49 48.10
N THR A 73 13.50 -21.63 47.62
CA THR A 73 14.71 -21.82 48.41
C THR A 73 15.93 -21.39 47.60
N PRO A 74 16.98 -20.80 48.23
CA PRO A 74 18.25 -20.52 47.56
C PRO A 74 19.18 -21.76 47.49
N ASN A 75 18.94 -22.77 48.33
CA ASN A 75 19.79 -23.95 48.47
C ASN A 75 19.09 -25.19 47.93
N VAL A 76 19.83 -25.99 47.15
CA VAL A 76 19.45 -27.34 46.75
C VAL A 76 20.18 -28.32 47.65
N ASP A 77 19.43 -28.93 48.58
CA ASP A 77 19.97 -29.84 49.59
C ASP A 77 19.50 -31.27 49.31
N PHE A 78 20.44 -32.22 49.43
CA PHE A 78 20.17 -33.64 49.36
C PHE A 78 20.76 -34.35 50.58
N GLN A 79 19.91 -34.90 51.42
CA GLN A 79 20.33 -35.72 52.56
C GLN A 79 20.43 -37.18 52.15
N PHE A 80 21.49 -37.86 52.58
CA PHE A 80 21.65 -39.30 52.38
C PHE A 80 21.96 -40.01 53.69
N ASN A 81 21.21 -41.09 53.97
CA ASN A 81 21.56 -42.05 55.01
C ASN A 81 22.34 -43.24 54.43
N GLN A 82 22.93 -44.06 55.30
CA GLN A 82 23.77 -45.20 54.89
C GLN A 82 23.05 -46.21 53.98
N SER A 83 21.75 -46.42 54.17
CA SER A 83 20.97 -47.34 53.34
C SER A 83 20.77 -46.79 51.92
N GLU A 84 20.50 -45.49 51.79
CA GLU A 84 20.33 -44.83 50.48
C GLU A 84 21.63 -44.81 49.68
N LEU A 85 22.76 -44.60 50.36
CA LEU A 85 24.09 -44.67 49.76
C LEU A 85 24.42 -46.08 49.26
N SER A 86 24.18 -47.09 50.10
CA SER A 86 24.44 -48.50 49.77
C SER A 86 23.60 -49.00 48.59
N ALA A 87 22.39 -48.45 48.41
CA ALA A 87 21.49 -48.77 47.31
C ALA A 87 21.71 -47.90 46.05
N SER A 88 22.69 -46.98 46.07
CA SER A 88 22.89 -45.96 45.03
C SER A 88 21.57 -45.25 44.67
N ALA A 89 20.82 -44.80 45.67
CA ALA A 89 19.51 -44.19 45.48
C ALA A 89 19.54 -42.98 44.55
N PHE A 90 18.50 -42.80 43.74
CA PHE A 90 18.28 -41.56 42.98
C PHE A 90 17.25 -40.70 43.72
N LYS A 91 17.59 -39.44 43.98
CA LYS A 91 16.71 -38.49 44.69
C LYS A 91 16.44 -37.28 43.82
N THR A 92 15.29 -36.66 44.03
CA THR A 92 14.92 -35.40 43.38
C THR A 92 14.55 -34.33 44.39
N ASN A 93 14.92 -33.09 44.10
CA ASN A 93 14.51 -31.89 44.82
C ASN A 93 13.88 -30.91 43.81
N ASN A 94 12.94 -30.07 44.23
CA ASN A 94 12.27 -29.10 43.37
C ASN A 94 12.41 -27.69 43.92
N VAL A 95 12.89 -26.78 43.09
CA VAL A 95 12.90 -25.34 43.38
C VAL A 95 11.87 -24.67 42.48
N THR A 96 11.00 -23.89 43.10
CA THR A 96 10.00 -23.11 42.39
C THR A 96 10.54 -21.70 42.19
N VAL A 97 10.57 -21.22 40.95
CA VAL A 97 10.96 -19.84 40.59
C VAL A 97 9.71 -19.12 40.12
N ASN A 98 9.38 -17.99 40.75
CA ASN A 98 8.25 -17.16 40.39
C ASN A 98 8.75 -15.87 39.74
N ILE A 99 8.27 -15.58 38.53
CA ILE A 99 8.62 -14.39 37.76
C ILE A 99 7.38 -13.55 37.51
N GLN A 100 7.46 -12.24 37.74
CA GLN A 100 6.37 -11.31 37.47
C GLN A 100 6.93 -10.09 36.76
N THR A 101 6.32 -9.68 35.66
CA THR A 101 6.74 -8.49 34.92
C THR A 101 5.57 -7.85 34.19
N ASP A 102 5.56 -6.53 34.13
CA ASP A 102 4.66 -5.75 33.26
C ASP A 102 5.30 -5.41 31.90
N ASN A 103 6.53 -5.85 31.65
CA ASN A 103 7.20 -5.61 30.38
C ASN A 103 6.40 -6.23 29.22
N ALA A 104 6.05 -5.41 28.22
CA ALA A 104 5.24 -5.85 27.09
C ALA A 104 5.90 -6.98 26.28
N ALA A 105 7.24 -7.01 26.25
CA ALA A 105 8.02 -8.04 25.58
C ALA A 105 8.30 -9.27 26.47
N GLY A 106 7.83 -9.30 27.72
CA GLY A 106 8.08 -10.38 28.69
C GLY A 106 9.48 -10.37 29.29
N ALA A 107 9.96 -11.52 29.76
CA ALA A 107 11.27 -11.67 30.37
C ALA A 107 11.91 -13.03 30.06
N THR A 108 13.24 -13.04 30.04
CA THR A 108 14.04 -14.27 29.91
C THR A 108 14.66 -14.62 31.26
N THR A 109 14.47 -15.87 31.69
CA THR A 109 14.95 -16.41 32.96
C THR A 109 16.06 -17.41 32.71
N TYR A 110 17.11 -17.34 33.54
CA TYR A 110 18.29 -18.18 33.47
C TYR A 110 18.56 -18.87 34.81
N ILE A 111 19.32 -19.96 34.75
CA ILE A 111 19.85 -20.70 35.89
C ILE A 111 21.37 -20.78 35.81
N SER A 112 22.04 -20.75 36.96
CA SER A 112 23.46 -21.11 37.12
C SER A 112 23.76 -21.58 38.54
N SER A 113 24.92 -22.20 38.72
CA SER A 113 25.57 -22.22 40.03
C SER A 113 25.85 -20.78 40.50
N ILE A 114 25.90 -20.55 41.81
CA ILE A 114 26.32 -19.27 42.39
C ILE A 114 27.80 -18.93 42.10
N ASP A 115 28.60 -19.95 41.76
CA ASP A 115 30.03 -19.86 41.49
C ASP A 115 30.43 -20.77 40.31
N GLU A 116 31.72 -20.82 39.96
CA GLU A 116 32.22 -21.65 38.86
C GLU A 116 32.21 -23.15 39.16
N ALA A 117 32.18 -23.53 40.44
CA ALA A 117 32.08 -24.93 40.84
C ALA A 117 30.63 -25.38 40.71
N THR A 118 30.40 -26.51 40.07
CA THR A 118 29.04 -27.03 39.80
C THR A 118 28.71 -28.27 40.61
N SER A 119 29.56 -28.63 41.58
CA SER A 119 29.37 -29.80 42.44
C SER A 119 28.51 -29.48 43.66
N LEU A 120 27.73 -30.45 44.13
CA LEU A 120 27.20 -30.42 45.50
C LEU A 120 28.35 -30.75 46.46
N VAL A 121 28.45 -29.99 47.55
CA VAL A 121 29.48 -30.18 48.59
C VAL A 121 28.82 -30.64 49.88
N HIS A 122 29.52 -31.47 50.65
CA HIS A 122 29.00 -31.91 51.94
C HIS A 122 28.87 -30.73 52.93
N ALA A 123 27.81 -30.73 53.74
CA ALA A 123 27.50 -29.63 54.66
C ALA A 123 28.46 -29.56 55.86
N ASP A 124 29.06 -30.70 56.24
CA ASP A 124 30.20 -30.73 57.17
C ASP A 124 31.48 -30.36 56.41
N SER A 125 32.12 -29.25 56.81
CA SER A 125 33.35 -28.73 56.21
C SER A 125 34.56 -29.64 56.41
N GLY A 126 34.49 -30.63 57.31
CA GLY A 126 35.50 -31.67 57.47
C GLY A 126 35.46 -32.77 56.40
N VAL A 127 34.40 -32.83 55.58
CA VAL A 127 34.21 -33.84 54.52
C VAL A 127 34.50 -33.23 53.15
N SER A 128 35.50 -33.76 52.45
CA SER A 128 35.90 -33.26 51.12
C SER A 128 35.17 -33.92 49.94
N ASP A 129 34.37 -34.96 50.19
CA ASP A 129 33.56 -35.60 49.15
C ASP A 129 32.57 -34.60 48.53
N SER A 130 32.40 -34.71 47.21
CA SER A 130 31.46 -33.90 46.45
C SER A 130 30.77 -34.76 45.38
N ILE A 131 29.65 -34.24 44.88
CA ILE A 131 28.87 -34.86 43.81
C ILE A 131 28.97 -33.95 42.60
N ALA A 132 29.56 -34.44 41.51
CA ALA A 132 29.85 -33.65 40.32
C ALA A 132 28.59 -33.41 39.47
N SER A 133 28.49 -32.27 38.81
CA SER A 133 27.48 -32.09 37.77
C SER A 133 27.68 -33.13 36.66
N ILE A 134 26.59 -33.65 36.09
CA ILE A 134 26.64 -34.39 34.83
C ILE A 134 27.24 -33.51 33.72
N SER A 135 27.87 -34.12 32.71
CA SER A 135 28.55 -33.43 31.62
C SER A 135 27.72 -33.32 30.33
N THR A 136 26.65 -34.12 30.21
CA THR A 136 25.69 -34.11 29.10
C THR A 136 24.27 -34.34 29.63
N PRO A 137 23.23 -34.01 28.85
CA PRO A 137 21.86 -34.28 29.27
C PRO A 137 21.56 -35.78 29.44
N LEU A 138 20.97 -36.19 30.57
CA LEU A 138 20.70 -37.59 30.92
C LEU A 138 19.29 -37.79 31.50
N LEU A 139 18.65 -38.92 31.18
CA LEU A 139 17.47 -39.39 31.90
C LEU A 139 17.87 -39.91 33.29
N SER A 140 16.94 -39.91 34.26
CA SER A 140 17.22 -40.33 35.65
C SER A 140 17.82 -41.75 35.77
N THR A 141 17.47 -42.66 34.87
CA THR A 141 17.98 -44.04 34.82
C THR A 141 19.43 -44.14 34.32
N ALA A 142 19.95 -43.10 33.68
CA ALA A 142 21.28 -43.08 33.07
C ALA A 142 22.34 -42.38 33.93
N PHE A 143 21.99 -41.88 35.12
CA PHE A 143 22.94 -41.25 36.02
C PHE A 143 23.92 -42.26 36.61
N THR A 144 25.21 -41.93 36.57
CA THR A 144 26.26 -42.66 37.29
C THR A 144 26.34 -42.17 38.74
N GLY A 145 26.88 -42.99 39.65
CA GLY A 145 27.11 -42.59 41.05
C GLY A 145 27.94 -41.29 41.15
N LYS A 146 27.68 -40.50 42.20
CA LYS A 146 28.29 -39.17 42.43
C LYS A 146 28.01 -38.13 41.34
N THR A 147 26.85 -38.20 40.69
CA THR A 147 26.43 -37.17 39.71
C THR A 147 25.08 -36.54 40.02
N TRP A 148 24.93 -35.27 39.63
CA TRP A 148 23.67 -34.53 39.74
C TRP A 148 23.43 -33.59 38.54
N GLY A 149 22.19 -33.14 38.35
CA GLY A 149 21.81 -32.24 37.26
C GLY A 149 20.44 -31.59 37.52
N TYR A 150 19.97 -30.75 36.60
CA TYR A 150 18.70 -30.04 36.72
C TYR A 150 17.83 -30.20 35.48
N ARG A 151 16.51 -30.01 35.58
CA ARG A 151 15.61 -29.89 34.43
C ARG A 151 14.46 -28.96 34.72
N VAL A 152 13.85 -28.46 33.66
CA VAL A 152 12.58 -27.72 33.72
C VAL A 152 11.47 -28.68 33.30
N GLY A 153 10.46 -28.86 34.15
CA GLY A 153 9.35 -29.79 33.92
C GLY A 153 9.49 -31.14 34.63
N SER A 154 8.34 -31.76 34.92
CA SER A 154 8.22 -32.91 35.81
C SER A 154 8.17 -34.28 35.12
N LEU A 155 8.02 -34.31 33.79
CA LEU A 155 7.83 -35.55 33.04
C LEU A 155 9.06 -36.47 33.14
N ALA A 156 8.83 -37.77 33.31
CA ALA A 156 9.91 -38.76 33.41
C ALA A 156 10.81 -38.83 32.15
N THR A 157 10.27 -38.44 31.00
CA THR A 157 10.98 -38.38 29.71
C THR A 157 11.84 -37.13 29.52
N THR A 158 11.74 -36.13 30.40
CA THR A 158 12.57 -34.93 30.32
C THR A 158 13.94 -35.20 30.93
N ALA A 159 14.99 -35.09 30.12
CA ALA A 159 16.37 -35.23 30.56
C ALA A 159 16.78 -34.11 31.54
N PHE A 160 17.64 -34.46 32.47
CA PHE A 160 18.38 -33.51 33.30
C PHE A 160 19.59 -33.01 32.53
N ASN A 161 19.84 -31.71 32.57
CA ASN A 161 20.97 -31.00 32.00
C ASN A 161 22.10 -30.84 33.04
N PRO A 162 23.35 -30.69 32.57
CA PRO A 162 24.47 -30.22 33.39
C PRO A 162 24.14 -28.93 34.15
N ILE A 163 24.56 -28.84 35.41
CA ILE A 163 24.48 -27.59 36.17
C ILE A 163 25.40 -26.55 35.50
N PRO A 164 24.86 -25.40 35.05
CA PRO A 164 25.64 -24.36 34.39
C PRO A 164 26.53 -23.63 35.37
N LYS A 165 27.69 -23.17 34.89
CA LYS A 165 28.62 -22.33 35.65
C LYS A 165 28.08 -20.90 35.77
N ALA A 166 28.55 -20.15 36.77
CA ALA A 166 28.20 -18.74 36.92
C ALA A 166 28.58 -17.90 35.67
N SER A 167 29.71 -18.19 35.04
CA SER A 167 30.17 -17.55 33.80
C SER A 167 29.38 -17.92 32.54
N ALA A 168 28.55 -18.97 32.59
CA ALA A 168 27.79 -19.49 31.46
C ALA A 168 26.40 -19.97 31.90
N PRO A 169 25.52 -19.05 32.34
CA PRO A 169 24.15 -19.40 32.74
C PRO A 169 23.36 -19.99 31.56
N SER A 170 22.43 -20.90 31.84
CA SER A 170 21.54 -21.49 30.83
C SER A 170 20.15 -20.87 30.88
N GLU A 171 19.54 -20.64 29.72
CA GLU A 171 18.15 -20.17 29.63
C GLU A 171 17.18 -21.29 30.03
N ILE A 172 16.19 -20.95 30.86
CA ILE A 172 15.16 -21.89 31.34
C ILE A 172 13.73 -21.49 30.95
N GLN A 173 13.50 -20.21 30.63
CA GLN A 173 12.21 -19.72 30.12
C GLN A 173 12.38 -18.37 29.42
N ASN A 174 11.71 -18.17 28.29
CA ASN A 174 11.54 -16.88 27.63
C ASN A 174 10.05 -16.63 27.38
N THR A 175 9.51 -15.51 27.88
CA THR A 175 8.12 -15.10 27.65
C THR A 175 8.07 -13.92 26.70
N ASN A 176 7.05 -13.87 25.82
CA ASN A 176 6.90 -12.81 24.80
C ASN A 176 5.74 -11.85 25.11
N SER A 177 5.31 -11.81 26.37
CA SER A 177 4.15 -11.06 26.83
C SER A 177 4.29 -10.71 28.31
N PRO A 178 3.59 -9.66 28.81
CA PRO A 178 3.62 -9.35 30.23
C PRO A 178 3.03 -10.50 31.05
N SER A 179 3.56 -10.68 32.26
CA SER A 179 3.07 -11.64 33.25
C SER A 179 2.73 -10.88 34.54
N PRO A 180 1.55 -10.20 34.58
CA PRO A 180 1.15 -9.39 35.73
C PRO A 180 0.80 -10.25 36.95
N VAL A 181 0.53 -11.54 36.75
CA VAL A 181 0.50 -12.56 37.80
C VAL A 181 1.79 -13.37 37.70
N ALA A 182 2.36 -13.78 38.83
CA ALA A 182 3.61 -14.52 38.84
C ALA A 182 3.51 -15.83 38.01
N SER A 183 4.35 -15.96 36.98
CA SER A 183 4.56 -17.22 36.27
C SER A 183 5.48 -18.11 37.10
N THR A 184 5.11 -19.37 37.24
CA THR A 184 5.84 -20.33 38.07
C THR A 184 6.63 -21.31 37.21
N ILE A 185 7.95 -21.34 37.37
CA ILE A 185 8.86 -22.31 36.77
C ILE A 185 9.23 -23.34 37.84
N SER A 186 8.91 -24.61 37.60
CA SER A 186 9.35 -25.72 38.46
C SER A 186 10.65 -26.32 37.93
N VAL A 187 11.71 -26.16 38.70
CA VAL A 187 13.06 -26.63 38.37
C VAL A 187 13.40 -27.82 39.27
N TYR A 188 13.50 -28.99 38.66
CA TYR A 188 13.79 -30.24 39.36
C TYR A 188 15.28 -30.54 39.29
N PHE A 189 15.89 -30.83 40.43
CA PHE A 189 17.26 -31.31 40.56
C PHE A 189 17.22 -32.82 40.83
N GLY A 190 18.09 -33.56 40.15
CA GLY A 190 18.22 -35.00 40.30
C GLY A 190 19.65 -35.36 40.69
N VAL A 191 19.81 -36.28 41.64
CA VAL A 191 21.12 -36.73 42.12
C VAL A 191 21.15 -38.24 42.29
N LYS A 192 22.29 -38.85 41.94
CA LYS A 192 22.55 -40.28 42.13
C LYS A 192 23.61 -40.49 43.20
N ALA A 193 23.22 -41.11 44.30
CA ALA A 193 24.10 -41.50 45.39
C ALA A 193 25.12 -42.55 44.95
N ASP A 194 26.19 -42.68 45.74
CA ASP A 194 27.22 -43.71 45.57
C ASP A 194 27.62 -44.27 46.95
N PRO A 195 27.86 -45.59 47.08
CA PRO A 195 28.19 -46.21 48.37
C PRO A 195 29.47 -45.66 49.03
N THR A 196 30.33 -44.98 48.26
CA THR A 196 31.59 -44.41 48.77
C THR A 196 31.44 -43.00 49.33
N LEU A 197 30.27 -42.35 49.21
CA LEU A 197 30.02 -41.05 49.84
C LEU A 197 29.73 -41.22 51.34
N PRO A 198 30.22 -40.34 52.22
CA PRO A 198 29.75 -40.24 53.59
C PRO A 198 28.26 -39.88 53.69
N SER A 199 27.57 -40.39 54.72
CA SER A 199 26.19 -39.99 55.00
C SER A 199 26.12 -38.55 55.50
N GLY A 200 25.16 -37.78 55.01
CA GLY A 200 24.96 -36.40 55.42
C GLY A 200 24.24 -35.59 54.35
N THR A 201 24.27 -34.26 54.51
CA THR A 201 23.64 -33.33 53.57
C THR A 201 24.66 -32.85 52.56
N TYR A 202 24.34 -32.95 51.27
CA TYR A 202 25.07 -32.34 50.17
C TYR A 202 24.29 -31.16 49.63
N SER A 203 24.92 -29.99 49.57
CA SER A 203 24.26 -28.71 49.31
C SER A 203 24.94 -27.94 48.19
N LYS A 204 24.14 -27.20 47.42
CA LYS A 204 24.65 -26.18 46.48
C LYS A 204 23.64 -25.04 46.37
N GLN A 205 24.16 -23.81 46.32
CA GLN A 205 23.32 -22.66 46.00
C GLN A 205 23.18 -22.51 44.49
N ILE A 206 21.94 -22.32 44.04
CA ILE A 206 21.62 -22.08 42.63
C ILE A 206 21.15 -20.64 42.50
N LEU A 207 21.74 -19.94 41.54
CA LEU A 207 21.35 -18.60 41.16
C LEU A 207 20.33 -18.68 40.02
N PHE A 208 19.20 -18.00 40.20
CA PHE A 208 18.23 -17.75 39.15
C PHE A 208 18.24 -16.26 38.85
N THR A 209 18.38 -15.90 37.58
CA THR A 209 18.36 -14.51 37.12
C THR A 209 17.25 -14.32 36.09
N ALA A 210 16.64 -13.15 36.06
CA ALA A 210 15.70 -12.79 35.02
C ALA A 210 16.07 -11.42 34.44
N VAL A 211 15.88 -11.27 33.13
CA VAL A 211 16.15 -10.04 32.39
C VAL A 211 14.89 -9.68 31.61
N ALA A 212 14.46 -8.42 31.69
CA ALA A 212 13.34 -7.93 30.90
C ALA A 212 13.74 -7.93 29.41
N ASN A 213 12.88 -8.46 28.55
CA ASN A 213 13.14 -8.49 27.12
C ASN A 213 13.10 -7.07 26.53
N ARG A 214 14.01 -6.78 25.58
CA ARG A 214 14.09 -5.46 24.94
C ARG A 214 12.83 -5.20 24.11
N ILE A 215 12.16 -4.07 24.36
CA ILE A 215 11.09 -3.57 23.49
C ILE A 215 11.74 -2.81 22.32
N PRO A 216 11.44 -3.15 21.04
CA PRO A 216 11.94 -2.37 19.91
C PRO A 216 11.50 -0.90 20.01
N VAL A 217 12.46 0.02 19.89
CA VAL A 217 12.21 1.46 19.89
C VAL A 217 11.72 1.86 18.51
N THR A 218 10.61 2.59 18.45
CA THR A 218 9.99 3.00 17.19
C THR A 218 9.94 4.51 17.06
N ALA A 219 10.11 5.00 15.84
CA ALA A 219 9.83 6.37 15.48
C ALA A 219 8.93 6.42 14.25
N THR A 220 8.13 7.47 14.12
CA THR A 220 7.19 7.65 13.01
C THR A 220 7.50 8.96 12.31
N PHE A 221 7.64 8.93 10.98
CA PHE A 221 7.77 10.14 10.19
C PHE A 221 6.54 11.04 10.37
N LYS A 222 6.73 12.35 10.19
CA LYS A 222 5.64 13.31 10.00
C LYS A 222 4.69 12.86 8.88
N THR A 223 3.48 13.42 8.85
CA THR A 223 2.57 13.19 7.71
C THR A 223 3.28 13.55 6.40
N GLY A 224 2.92 12.89 5.30
CA GLY A 224 3.68 13.02 4.06
C GLY A 224 3.78 14.47 3.57
N PHE A 225 2.72 15.26 3.72
CA PHE A 225 2.76 16.69 3.41
C PHE A 225 3.75 17.47 4.30
N GLU A 226 3.71 17.27 5.61
CA GLU A 226 4.62 17.94 6.56
C GLU A 226 6.08 17.53 6.33
N PHE A 227 6.32 16.25 6.07
CA PHE A 227 7.64 15.73 5.71
C PHE A 227 8.14 16.36 4.41
N SER A 228 7.33 16.38 3.36
CA SER A 228 7.68 16.97 2.06
C SER A 228 8.02 18.45 2.20
N SER A 229 7.28 19.19 3.03
CA SER A 229 7.59 20.59 3.36
C SER A 229 8.94 20.73 4.05
N ALA A 230 9.20 19.92 5.09
CA ALA A 230 10.47 19.96 5.81
C ALA A 230 11.66 19.63 4.89
N VAL A 231 11.51 18.67 3.97
CA VAL A 231 12.55 18.31 3.00
C VAL A 231 12.79 19.44 1.98
N LYS A 232 11.75 20.14 1.52
CA LYS A 232 11.88 21.32 0.65
C LYS A 232 12.65 22.42 1.37
N ASP A 233 12.37 22.66 2.64
CA ASP A 233 13.02 23.70 3.45
C ASP A 233 14.52 23.40 3.71
N LEU A 234 14.92 22.13 3.74
CA LEU A 234 16.33 21.73 3.83
C LEU A 234 17.15 22.16 2.60
N ASN A 235 16.52 22.24 1.42
CA ASN A 235 17.16 22.68 0.19
C ASN A 235 16.24 23.56 -0.68
N PRO A 236 16.09 24.86 -0.35
CA PRO A 236 15.23 25.77 -1.09
C PRO A 236 15.64 25.99 -2.55
N SER A 237 16.88 25.60 -2.92
CA SER A 237 17.36 25.71 -4.30
C SER A 237 16.74 24.68 -5.25
N GLY A 238 16.04 23.66 -4.73
CA GLY A 238 15.29 22.70 -5.53
C GLY A 238 16.15 21.80 -6.42
N ASN A 239 17.38 21.51 -6.01
CA ASN A 239 18.34 20.75 -6.81
C ASN A 239 18.80 19.43 -6.15
N THR A 240 18.04 18.91 -5.21
CA THR A 240 18.30 17.61 -4.56
C THR A 240 18.32 16.51 -5.60
N LYS A 241 19.39 15.71 -5.63
CA LYS A 241 19.57 14.60 -6.56
C LYS A 241 19.25 13.25 -5.94
N TYR A 242 19.46 13.08 -4.64
CA TYR A 242 19.30 11.80 -3.97
C TYR A 242 18.55 11.96 -2.65
N PHE A 243 17.71 10.98 -2.32
CA PHE A 243 17.16 10.80 -0.98
C PHE A 243 17.50 9.39 -0.51
N LYS A 244 18.14 9.24 0.66
CA LYS A 244 18.49 7.91 1.20
C LYS A 244 18.74 7.93 2.71
N ARG A 245 18.64 6.76 3.33
CA ARG A 245 19.03 6.56 4.74
C ARG A 245 20.56 6.69 4.90
N SER A 246 21.01 7.34 5.96
CA SER A 246 22.40 7.34 6.40
C SER A 246 22.65 6.19 7.39
N ASN A 247 23.84 5.59 7.37
CA ASN A 247 24.26 4.61 8.39
C ASN A 247 24.76 5.27 9.67
N ASN A 248 25.13 6.55 9.61
CA ASN A 248 25.64 7.32 10.73
C ASN A 248 24.69 8.49 11.04
N SER A 249 24.66 8.90 12.31
CA SER A 249 24.01 10.14 12.72
C SER A 249 24.61 11.35 11.97
N PRO A 250 23.85 12.46 11.82
CA PRO A 250 24.43 13.70 11.30
C PRO A 250 25.59 14.18 12.20
N ALA A 251 26.55 14.89 11.62
CA ALA A 251 27.73 15.39 12.33
C ALA A 251 27.37 16.32 13.50
N SER A 252 26.30 17.10 13.34
CA SER A 252 25.66 17.86 14.41
C SER A 252 24.16 17.71 14.31
N LEU A 253 23.51 17.33 15.41
CA LEU A 253 22.04 17.27 15.48
C LEU A 253 21.38 18.65 15.36
N SER A 254 22.11 19.73 15.69
CA SER A 254 21.60 21.11 15.52
C SER A 254 21.38 21.50 14.05
N ASP A 255 22.08 20.82 13.14
CA ASP A 255 22.09 21.15 11.72
C ASP A 255 21.11 20.25 10.94
N ALA A 256 20.44 19.34 11.65
CA ALA A 256 19.42 18.46 11.11
C ALA A 256 18.02 18.90 11.54
N THR A 257 17.05 18.69 10.66
CA THR A 257 15.64 18.93 10.92
C THR A 257 14.99 17.67 11.47
N VAL A 258 14.21 17.81 12.54
CA VAL A 258 13.40 16.72 13.07
C VAL A 258 12.21 16.48 12.15
N VAL A 259 12.13 15.28 11.58
CA VAL A 259 11.08 14.85 10.65
C VAL A 259 10.23 13.71 11.19
N SER A 260 10.30 13.44 12.50
CA SER A 260 9.40 12.54 13.20
C SER A 260 8.23 13.26 13.88
N THR A 261 7.20 12.49 14.26
CA THR A 261 6.11 12.96 15.11
C THR A 261 6.56 13.12 16.57
N PRO A 262 5.88 13.95 17.38
CA PRO A 262 6.26 14.19 18.78
C PRO A 262 6.09 12.97 19.72
N ASP A 263 5.23 12.02 19.37
CA ASP A 263 4.96 10.79 20.12
C ASP A 263 5.93 9.64 19.80
N SER A 264 6.87 9.87 18.88
CA SER A 264 7.93 8.91 18.59
C SER A 264 8.84 8.70 19.81
N ALA A 265 9.23 7.45 20.10
CA ALA A 265 10.08 7.12 21.24
C ALA A 265 11.51 7.69 21.10
N THR A 266 11.96 7.90 19.86
CA THR A 266 13.16 8.67 19.50
C THR A 266 12.89 9.46 18.22
N GLN A 267 13.74 10.43 17.90
CA GLN A 267 13.54 11.31 16.75
C GLN A 267 14.06 10.71 15.45
N ILE A 268 13.47 11.16 14.33
CA ILE A 268 14.04 10.96 12.99
C ILE A 268 14.58 12.31 12.53
N TYR A 269 15.84 12.33 12.12
CA TYR A 269 16.55 13.52 11.66
C TYR A 269 16.76 13.46 10.16
N ALA A 270 16.60 14.59 9.48
CA ALA A 270 16.94 14.75 8.07
C ALA A 270 17.80 15.99 7.85
N TRP A 271 18.75 15.91 6.92
CA TRP A 271 19.62 17.03 6.56
C TRP A 271 20.02 16.96 5.10
N TYR A 272 20.45 18.10 4.54
CA TYR A 272 20.92 18.20 3.17
C TYR A 272 22.44 18.29 3.11
N ASP A 273 23.07 17.36 2.39
CA ASP A 273 24.48 17.42 2.05
C ASP A 273 24.67 18.09 0.68
N THR A 274 25.27 19.28 0.69
CA THR A 274 25.46 20.12 -0.50
C THR A 274 26.44 19.51 -1.51
N GLY A 275 27.46 18.78 -1.03
CA GLY A 275 28.49 18.18 -1.87
C GLY A 275 27.95 17.07 -2.77
N SER A 276 27.17 16.15 -2.20
CA SER A 276 26.52 15.06 -2.95
C SER A 276 25.14 15.40 -3.47
N LYS A 277 24.58 16.56 -3.08
CA LYS A 277 23.18 16.96 -3.34
C LYS A 277 22.18 15.92 -2.83
N THR A 278 22.43 15.39 -1.64
CA THR A 278 21.64 14.31 -1.04
C THR A 278 20.89 14.82 0.18
N VAL A 279 19.60 14.52 0.27
CA VAL A 279 18.88 14.55 1.55
C VAL A 279 19.08 13.21 2.22
N TYR A 280 19.74 13.23 3.37
CA TYR A 280 19.91 12.07 4.23
C TYR A 280 18.86 12.06 5.33
N TRP A 281 18.49 10.87 5.79
CA TRP A 281 17.75 10.70 7.04
C TRP A 281 18.37 9.62 7.93
N TRP A 282 18.20 9.75 9.25
CA TRP A 282 18.70 8.80 10.24
C TRP A 282 17.86 8.83 11.53
N SER A 283 17.84 7.72 12.27
CA SER A 283 17.20 7.59 13.59
C SER A 283 17.86 6.47 14.40
N ASP A 284 17.86 6.61 15.73
CA ASP A 284 18.21 5.55 16.69
C ASP A 284 17.10 4.49 16.85
N ALA A 285 15.94 4.68 16.21
CA ALA A 285 14.86 3.72 16.28
C ALA A 285 15.24 2.38 15.62
N ASP A 286 14.84 1.28 16.24
CA ASP A 286 14.91 -0.05 15.62
C ASP A 286 14.01 -0.10 14.37
N ILE A 287 12.85 0.60 14.42
CA ILE A 287 11.91 0.69 13.30
C ILE A 287 11.47 2.15 13.10
N ALA A 288 11.67 2.67 11.89
CA ALA A 288 11.14 3.95 11.46
C ALA A 288 9.90 3.72 10.58
N TYR A 289 8.72 4.05 11.08
CA TYR A 289 7.47 3.92 10.34
C TYR A 289 7.22 5.17 9.49
N ALA A 290 6.78 4.97 8.24
CA ALA A 290 6.01 6.01 7.56
C ALA A 290 4.73 6.30 8.35
N ASN A 291 4.24 7.53 8.25
CA ASN A 291 2.98 7.89 8.86
C ASN A 291 1.81 7.10 8.25
N GLU A 292 0.68 6.99 8.96
CA GLU A 292 -0.55 6.43 8.38
C GLU A 292 -0.97 7.23 7.14
N ASP A 293 -0.74 8.55 7.16
CA ASP A 293 -0.85 9.43 6.01
C ASP A 293 0.52 9.77 5.42
N ALA A 294 0.97 8.96 4.46
CA ALA A 294 2.18 9.20 3.67
C ALA A 294 1.89 9.98 2.38
N SER A 295 0.70 10.60 2.26
CA SER A 295 0.34 11.32 1.06
C SER A 295 1.34 12.43 0.74
N SER A 296 1.70 12.54 -0.53
CA SER A 296 2.65 13.54 -1.02
C SER A 296 4.06 13.53 -0.38
N MET A 297 4.45 12.47 0.35
CA MET A 297 5.73 12.40 1.09
C MET A 297 6.95 12.80 0.26
N PHE A 298 7.01 12.35 -1.00
CA PHE A 298 8.08 12.67 -1.94
C PHE A 298 7.60 13.52 -3.13
N SER A 299 6.38 14.08 -3.03
CA SER A 299 5.80 14.88 -4.09
C SER A 299 6.50 16.23 -4.23
N ASN A 300 6.98 16.50 -5.44
CA ASN A 300 7.58 17.78 -5.82
C ASN A 300 8.64 18.30 -4.82
N ILE A 301 9.45 17.43 -4.20
CA ILE A 301 10.41 17.85 -3.14
C ILE A 301 11.48 18.84 -3.62
N ASN A 302 11.69 18.97 -4.93
CA ASN A 302 12.53 20.01 -5.54
C ASN A 302 11.77 21.29 -5.93
N GLY A 303 10.46 21.38 -5.69
CA GLY A 303 9.61 22.48 -6.13
C GLY A 303 9.14 22.35 -7.59
N PHE A 304 8.55 23.41 -8.13
CA PHE A 304 7.71 23.37 -9.34
C PHE A 304 8.41 23.85 -10.63
N SER A 305 9.70 23.56 -10.82
CA SER A 305 10.43 23.87 -12.06
C SER A 305 10.59 22.62 -12.92
N SER A 306 10.40 22.73 -14.23
CA SER A 306 10.62 21.62 -15.18
C SER A 306 12.08 21.17 -15.24
N GLY A 307 13.02 22.03 -14.83
CA GLY A 307 14.45 21.72 -14.69
C GLY A 307 14.81 20.88 -13.46
N ASN A 308 13.86 20.59 -12.58
CA ASN A 308 14.10 19.86 -11.34
C ASN A 308 14.08 18.34 -11.57
N HIS A 309 15.16 17.66 -11.22
CA HIS A 309 15.32 16.22 -11.48
C HIS A 309 15.98 15.54 -10.28
N ILE A 310 15.31 14.54 -9.73
CA ILE A 310 15.82 13.65 -8.68
C ILE A 310 16.32 12.37 -9.36
N GLU A 311 17.55 11.97 -9.12
CA GLU A 311 18.11 10.74 -9.68
C GLU A 311 17.58 9.50 -8.96
N LEU A 312 17.44 9.56 -7.63
CA LEU A 312 17.02 8.42 -6.83
C LEU A 312 16.28 8.83 -5.55
N ILE A 313 15.18 8.14 -5.29
CA ILE A 313 14.56 8.03 -3.97
C ILE A 313 14.72 6.60 -3.48
N ASP A 314 15.48 6.42 -2.40
CA ASP A 314 15.66 5.15 -1.71
C ASP A 314 14.79 5.12 -0.44
N THR A 315 13.72 4.32 -0.48
CA THR A 315 12.76 4.21 0.64
C THR A 315 13.15 3.13 1.65
N ARG A 316 14.24 2.38 1.42
CA ARG A 316 14.62 1.27 2.31
C ARG A 316 14.87 1.78 3.73
N GLY A 317 14.32 1.03 4.69
CA GLY A 317 14.33 1.39 6.10
C GLY A 317 13.15 2.24 6.56
N ILE A 318 12.30 2.71 5.64
CA ILE A 318 11.00 3.32 5.96
C ILE A 318 9.95 2.20 5.93
N ASN A 319 9.43 1.82 7.11
CA ASN A 319 8.42 0.78 7.21
C ASN A 319 7.02 1.35 6.93
N THR A 320 6.36 0.87 5.88
CA THR A 320 5.03 1.35 5.45
C THR A 320 3.87 0.45 5.86
N SER A 321 4.11 -0.58 6.69
CA SER A 321 3.07 -1.56 7.11
C SER A 321 1.84 -0.95 7.79
N LYS A 322 1.96 0.29 8.31
CA LYS A 322 0.87 1.04 8.94
C LYS A 322 0.28 2.14 8.04
N THR A 323 0.85 2.37 6.87
CA THR A 323 0.40 3.43 5.96
C THR A 323 -0.94 3.05 5.33
N LYS A 324 -1.90 3.97 5.42
CA LYS A 324 -3.23 3.85 4.82
C LYS A 324 -3.39 4.71 3.57
N ASN A 325 -2.78 5.89 3.57
CA ASN A 325 -2.86 6.83 2.46
C ASN A 325 -1.47 7.01 1.81
N MET A 326 -1.33 6.56 0.56
CA MET A 326 -0.15 6.79 -0.28
C MET A 326 -0.48 7.71 -1.47
N SER A 327 -1.60 8.44 -1.40
CA SER A 327 -1.99 9.32 -2.49
C SER A 327 -0.91 10.35 -2.79
N ARG A 328 -0.60 10.53 -4.08
CA ARG A 328 0.44 11.46 -4.56
C ARG A 328 1.84 11.21 -3.98
N MET A 329 2.12 10.08 -3.33
CA MET A 329 3.37 9.89 -2.57
C MET A 329 4.63 10.22 -3.39
N PHE A 330 4.65 9.89 -4.68
CA PHE A 330 5.75 10.19 -5.60
C PHE A 330 5.35 11.15 -6.75
N ALA A 331 4.16 11.75 -6.69
CA ALA A 331 3.61 12.56 -7.78
C ALA A 331 4.48 13.78 -8.12
N GLN A 332 4.67 14.05 -9.41
CA GLN A 332 5.40 15.21 -9.92
C GLN A 332 4.50 16.09 -10.80
N GLU A 333 4.14 17.26 -10.29
CA GLU A 333 3.46 18.31 -11.05
C GLU A 333 4.45 18.97 -12.03
N GLN A 334 5.72 19.11 -11.62
CA GLN A 334 6.82 19.54 -12.46
C GLN A 334 8.08 18.75 -12.08
N GLY A 335 9.02 18.64 -13.03
CA GLY A 335 10.23 17.87 -12.82
C GLY A 335 10.03 16.36 -12.92
N THR A 336 11.01 15.60 -12.42
CA THR A 336 11.03 14.12 -12.51
C THR A 336 11.72 13.47 -11.31
N ILE A 337 11.31 12.22 -11.03
CA ILE A 337 12.09 11.26 -10.27
C ILE A 337 12.52 10.17 -11.25
N LYS A 338 13.82 9.94 -11.38
CA LYS A 338 14.36 8.97 -12.33
C LYS A 338 14.26 7.53 -11.84
N LYS A 339 14.48 7.30 -10.54
CA LYS A 339 14.43 5.98 -9.93
C LYS A 339 13.81 6.05 -8.54
N ILE A 340 12.96 5.09 -8.24
CA ILE A 340 12.43 4.84 -6.89
C ILE A 340 12.77 3.40 -6.56
N ILE A 341 13.47 3.18 -5.44
CA ILE A 341 13.63 1.83 -4.88
C ILE A 341 12.41 1.60 -3.99
N LEU A 342 11.60 0.59 -4.33
CA LEU A 342 10.39 0.21 -3.60
C LEU A 342 10.61 -1.01 -2.68
N ASP A 343 11.83 -1.56 -2.65
CA ASP A 343 12.20 -2.76 -1.89
C ASP A 343 11.76 -2.66 -0.43
N GLY A 344 10.97 -3.63 0.02
CA GLY A 344 10.52 -3.73 1.40
C GLY A 344 9.38 -2.80 1.79
N MET A 345 8.76 -2.08 0.83
CA MET A 345 7.49 -1.41 1.06
C MET A 345 6.38 -2.46 1.25
N ASP A 346 5.78 -2.45 2.43
CA ASP A 346 4.58 -3.20 2.78
C ASP A 346 3.36 -2.29 2.55
N THR A 347 2.51 -2.65 1.60
CA THR A 347 1.29 -1.90 1.26
C THR A 347 0.01 -2.56 1.75
N SER A 348 0.10 -3.62 2.58
CA SER A 348 -1.05 -4.43 3.03
C SER A 348 -2.08 -3.68 3.88
N SER A 349 -1.77 -2.45 4.30
CA SER A 349 -2.67 -1.54 5.02
C SER A 349 -3.16 -0.37 4.18
N VAL A 350 -2.71 -0.22 2.93
CA VAL A 350 -3.00 0.94 2.08
C VAL A 350 -4.42 0.84 1.52
N GLU A 351 -5.16 1.93 1.66
CA GLU A 351 -6.56 2.10 1.21
C GLU A 351 -6.66 3.05 0.01
N ASP A 352 -5.73 4.02 -0.12
CA ASP A 352 -5.69 5.01 -1.20
C ASP A 352 -4.30 5.11 -1.85
N MET A 353 -4.24 4.83 -3.16
CA MET A 353 -3.05 4.96 -4.02
C MET A 353 -3.25 5.99 -5.15
N SER A 354 -4.27 6.85 -5.03
CA SER A 354 -4.59 7.83 -6.05
C SER A 354 -3.41 8.75 -6.34
N TYR A 355 -3.14 9.00 -7.62
CA TYR A 355 -2.05 9.83 -8.11
C TYR A 355 -0.65 9.41 -7.62
N MET A 356 -0.45 8.21 -7.06
CA MET A 356 0.80 7.85 -6.38
C MET A 356 2.05 8.10 -7.25
N PHE A 357 1.99 7.79 -8.55
CA PHE A 357 3.04 8.04 -9.54
C PHE A 357 2.62 9.07 -10.62
N PHE A 358 1.60 9.88 -10.33
CA PHE A 358 1.05 10.87 -11.27
C PHE A 358 2.11 11.83 -11.78
N LYS A 359 1.97 12.22 -13.05
CA LYS A 359 2.75 13.28 -13.65
C LYS A 359 1.90 14.29 -14.43
N LYS A 360 2.11 15.59 -14.20
CA LYS A 360 1.39 16.62 -14.98
C LYS A 360 2.10 17.02 -16.27
N SER A 361 3.41 17.29 -16.23
CA SER A 361 4.17 17.77 -17.39
C SER A 361 4.82 16.65 -18.18
N THR A 362 4.80 16.75 -19.51
CA THR A 362 5.45 15.79 -20.43
C THR A 362 6.95 15.68 -20.13
N PRO A 363 7.47 14.49 -19.80
CA PRO A 363 8.89 14.25 -19.50
C PRO A 363 9.88 14.60 -20.61
N VAL A 364 11.05 15.07 -20.18
CA VAL A 364 12.33 14.86 -20.87
C VAL A 364 12.93 13.54 -20.33
N GLU A 365 12.35 12.40 -20.73
CA GLU A 365 12.77 11.00 -20.45
C GLU A 365 13.08 10.54 -18.98
N TYR A 366 13.19 9.21 -18.84
CA TYR A 366 13.77 8.42 -17.73
C TYR A 366 12.95 8.29 -16.43
N THR A 367 12.04 7.30 -16.39
CA THR A 367 11.84 6.53 -15.15
C THR A 367 12.37 5.12 -15.41
N GLU A 368 13.32 4.64 -14.59
CA GLU A 368 13.68 3.22 -14.58
C GLU A 368 12.46 2.39 -14.16
N ALA A 369 12.46 1.10 -14.50
CA ALA A 369 11.40 0.19 -14.07
C ALA A 369 11.31 0.18 -12.54
N ALA A 370 10.10 0.40 -12.02
CA ALA A 370 9.78 0.18 -10.62
C ALA A 370 9.36 -1.29 -10.43
N ASP A 371 9.86 -1.94 -9.38
CA ASP A 371 9.44 -3.28 -8.99
C ASP A 371 8.26 -3.19 -8.03
N PHE A 372 7.11 -3.71 -8.45
CA PHE A 372 5.86 -3.71 -7.69
C PHE A 372 5.59 -5.06 -7.00
N SER A 373 6.52 -6.01 -7.03
CA SER A 373 6.30 -7.38 -6.56
C SER A 373 5.95 -7.51 -5.07
N SER A 374 6.34 -6.53 -4.23
CA SER A 374 5.99 -6.51 -2.80
C SER A 374 4.64 -5.86 -2.49
N PHE A 375 3.96 -5.29 -3.49
CA PHE A 375 2.71 -4.58 -3.26
C PHE A 375 1.58 -5.58 -3.01
N ASP A 376 0.94 -5.44 -1.86
CA ASP A 376 -0.37 -5.98 -1.55
C ASP A 376 -1.40 -4.85 -1.69
N THR A 377 -2.27 -4.93 -2.68
CA THR A 377 -3.32 -3.93 -2.95
C THR A 377 -4.70 -4.37 -2.46
N SER A 378 -4.78 -5.45 -1.68
CA SER A 378 -6.06 -6.09 -1.30
C SER A 378 -7.00 -5.17 -0.52
N LYS A 379 -6.53 -4.09 0.09
CA LYS A 379 -7.35 -3.07 0.78
C LYS A 379 -7.56 -1.78 0.00
N VAL A 380 -6.92 -1.62 -1.16
CA VAL A 380 -6.98 -0.39 -1.92
C VAL A 380 -8.37 -0.23 -2.53
N THR A 381 -9.00 0.92 -2.29
CA THR A 381 -10.30 1.29 -2.88
C THR A 381 -10.19 2.34 -3.98
N ASN A 382 -9.10 3.11 -4.00
CA ASN A 382 -8.91 4.23 -4.93
C ASN A 382 -7.54 4.15 -5.63
N MET A 383 -7.56 4.05 -6.96
CA MET A 383 -6.38 4.06 -7.85
C MET A 383 -6.45 5.18 -8.91
N GLU A 384 -7.32 6.17 -8.70
CA GLU A 384 -7.48 7.34 -9.55
C GLU A 384 -6.12 7.94 -9.95
N TYR A 385 -5.84 8.09 -11.24
CA TYR A 385 -4.60 8.69 -11.80
C TYR A 385 -3.28 8.04 -11.34
N MET A 386 -3.28 6.84 -10.72
CA MET A 386 -2.09 6.25 -10.10
C MET A 386 -0.88 6.19 -11.04
N PHE A 387 -1.07 5.84 -12.32
CA PHE A 387 -0.03 5.75 -13.35
C PHE A 387 -0.20 6.77 -14.49
N ASN A 388 -1.02 7.79 -14.29
CA ASN A 388 -1.31 8.78 -15.30
C ASN A 388 -0.04 9.52 -15.74
N ASN A 389 0.17 9.58 -17.06
CA ASN A 389 1.29 10.25 -17.71
C ASN A 389 2.68 9.73 -17.28
N THR A 390 2.75 8.47 -16.84
CA THR A 390 4.01 7.81 -16.51
C THR A 390 4.80 7.43 -17.77
N THR A 391 6.12 7.34 -17.61
CA THR A 391 7.07 6.92 -18.67
C THR A 391 7.73 5.58 -18.40
N PHE A 392 7.17 4.78 -17.49
CA PHE A 392 7.70 3.46 -17.20
C PHE A 392 7.88 2.65 -18.48
N LYS A 393 9.01 1.98 -18.60
CA LYS A 393 9.30 1.10 -19.74
C LYS A 393 8.68 -0.29 -19.60
N ASN A 394 8.31 -0.65 -18.37
CA ASN A 394 7.61 -1.88 -18.00
C ASN A 394 6.73 -1.58 -16.78
N LEU A 395 5.55 -2.20 -16.75
CA LEU A 395 4.62 -2.17 -15.62
C LEU A 395 4.11 -3.59 -15.38
N ASN A 396 4.78 -4.33 -14.50
CA ASN A 396 4.30 -5.63 -14.04
C ASN A 396 3.49 -5.44 -12.76
N ILE A 397 2.17 -5.61 -12.86
CA ILE A 397 1.20 -5.52 -11.75
C ILE A 397 0.35 -6.79 -11.65
N SER A 398 0.92 -7.92 -12.05
CA SER A 398 0.25 -9.23 -12.00
C SER A 398 -0.14 -9.66 -10.57
N ASN A 399 0.52 -9.12 -9.54
CA ASN A 399 0.23 -9.34 -8.13
C ASN A 399 -0.86 -8.43 -7.55
N PHE A 400 -1.35 -7.43 -8.31
CA PHE A 400 -2.35 -6.52 -7.79
C PHE A 400 -3.69 -7.24 -7.61
N ASN A 401 -4.21 -7.21 -6.39
CA ASN A 401 -5.58 -7.57 -6.08
C ASN A 401 -6.44 -6.30 -6.10
N THR A 402 -7.31 -6.16 -7.10
CA THR A 402 -8.19 -5.00 -7.28
C THR A 402 -9.63 -5.27 -6.88
N SER A 403 -9.93 -6.39 -6.20
CA SER A 403 -11.30 -6.80 -5.89
C SER A 403 -12.10 -5.79 -5.05
N ASN A 404 -11.42 -4.89 -4.35
CA ASN A 404 -12.01 -3.81 -3.54
C ASN A 404 -11.88 -2.42 -4.17
N VAL A 405 -11.28 -2.29 -5.37
CA VAL A 405 -11.10 -1.00 -6.03
C VAL A 405 -12.44 -0.54 -6.61
N VAL A 406 -12.82 0.68 -6.28
CA VAL A 406 -14.06 1.32 -6.75
C VAL A 406 -13.78 2.41 -7.78
N ASN A 407 -12.64 3.09 -7.68
CA ASN A 407 -12.26 4.18 -8.58
C ASN A 407 -10.93 3.90 -9.30
N MET A 408 -10.97 3.82 -10.63
CA MET A 408 -9.82 3.72 -11.54
C MET A 408 -9.79 4.85 -12.57
N GLU A 409 -10.48 5.97 -12.32
CA GLU A 409 -10.49 7.11 -13.22
C GLU A 409 -9.06 7.50 -13.63
N HIS A 410 -8.81 7.60 -14.95
CA HIS A 410 -7.53 7.97 -15.54
C HIS A 410 -6.29 7.16 -15.08
N THR A 411 -6.43 5.99 -14.44
CA THR A 411 -5.30 5.24 -13.87
C THR A 411 -4.18 5.00 -14.89
N PHE A 412 -4.52 4.66 -16.14
CA PHE A 412 -3.57 4.37 -17.22
C PHE A 412 -3.63 5.37 -18.36
N SER A 413 -4.06 6.60 -18.10
CA SER A 413 -4.17 7.68 -19.09
C SER A 413 -2.79 8.28 -19.41
N TYR A 414 -2.58 8.79 -20.64
CA TYR A 414 -1.37 9.48 -21.10
C TYR A 414 -0.05 8.67 -21.00
N ILE A 415 -0.09 7.35 -20.94
CA ILE A 415 1.12 6.53 -20.87
C ILE A 415 1.91 6.61 -22.17
N THR A 416 3.21 6.93 -22.06
CA THR A 416 4.12 7.13 -23.21
C THR A 416 5.33 6.17 -23.22
N GLY A 417 5.52 5.36 -22.18
CA GLY A 417 6.68 4.47 -22.05
C GLY A 417 6.44 2.98 -22.35
N ILE A 418 5.17 2.54 -22.44
CA ILE A 418 4.79 1.11 -22.44
C ILE A 418 4.19 0.73 -23.80
N LYS A 419 4.69 -0.35 -24.40
CA LYS A 419 4.17 -0.86 -25.69
C LYS A 419 3.14 -1.96 -25.54
N GLU A 420 3.32 -2.84 -24.56
CA GLU A 420 2.45 -3.99 -24.33
C GLU A 420 2.05 -3.97 -22.85
N LEU A 421 0.75 -4.08 -22.58
CA LEU A 421 0.22 -4.06 -21.23
C LEU A 421 -0.82 -5.17 -21.07
N ASP A 422 -0.59 -6.06 -20.11
CA ASP A 422 -1.53 -7.11 -19.72
C ASP A 422 -2.15 -6.77 -18.38
N LEU A 423 -3.47 -6.62 -18.36
CA LEU A 423 -4.28 -6.32 -17.19
C LEU A 423 -5.36 -7.39 -16.94
N SER A 424 -5.25 -8.54 -17.59
CA SER A 424 -6.24 -9.63 -17.47
C SER A 424 -6.35 -10.21 -16.05
N ASN A 425 -5.38 -9.94 -15.18
CA ASN A 425 -5.40 -10.35 -13.77
C ASN A 425 -6.25 -9.44 -12.86
N LEU A 426 -6.67 -8.25 -13.33
CA LEU A 426 -7.40 -7.30 -12.50
C LEU A 426 -8.87 -7.71 -12.35
N ASP A 427 -9.35 -7.80 -11.11
CA ASP A 427 -10.77 -7.91 -10.80
C ASP A 427 -11.40 -6.50 -10.81
N VAL A 428 -12.30 -6.26 -11.77
CA VAL A 428 -12.94 -4.96 -11.99
C VAL A 428 -14.43 -4.96 -11.62
N LYS A 429 -14.93 -6.00 -10.95
CA LYS A 429 -16.37 -6.15 -10.64
C LYS A 429 -16.94 -5.01 -9.81
N GLN A 430 -16.15 -4.45 -8.90
CA GLN A 430 -16.55 -3.35 -8.02
C GLN A 430 -16.17 -1.97 -8.55
N VAL A 431 -15.48 -1.87 -9.69
CA VAL A 431 -15.07 -0.58 -10.25
C VAL A 431 -16.31 0.14 -10.76
N ALA A 432 -16.64 1.26 -10.12
CA ALA A 432 -17.79 2.09 -10.44
C ALA A 432 -17.41 3.32 -11.30
N ASN A 433 -16.13 3.70 -11.31
CA ASN A 433 -15.61 4.78 -12.16
C ASN A 433 -14.32 4.33 -12.87
N ALA A 434 -14.36 4.31 -14.20
CA ALA A 434 -13.22 4.05 -15.08
C ALA A 434 -13.15 5.12 -16.20
N THR A 435 -13.64 6.32 -15.93
CA THR A 435 -13.66 7.44 -16.87
C THR A 435 -12.26 7.69 -17.42
N GLU A 436 -12.15 7.76 -18.75
CA GLU A 436 -10.91 8.05 -19.47
C GLU A 436 -9.72 7.13 -19.06
N LEU A 437 -9.97 5.86 -18.67
CA LEU A 437 -8.97 4.95 -18.11
C LEU A 437 -7.66 4.87 -18.92
N PHE A 438 -7.73 4.79 -20.25
CA PHE A 438 -6.57 4.68 -21.14
C PHE A 438 -6.39 5.87 -22.09
N ARG A 439 -7.10 6.97 -21.87
CA ARG A 439 -7.12 8.10 -22.80
C ARG A 439 -5.72 8.64 -23.09
N GLN A 440 -5.43 8.88 -24.36
CA GLN A 440 -4.15 9.41 -24.86
C GLN A 440 -2.90 8.58 -24.46
N SER A 441 -3.06 7.30 -24.13
CA SER A 441 -1.93 6.37 -23.96
C SER A 441 -1.36 5.94 -25.30
N THR A 442 -0.72 6.90 -25.98
CA THR A 442 -0.28 6.82 -27.38
C THR A 442 0.87 5.85 -27.64
N SER A 443 1.48 5.29 -26.60
CA SER A 443 2.58 4.32 -26.76
C SER A 443 2.14 2.86 -26.77
N ILE A 444 0.95 2.55 -26.24
CA ILE A 444 0.47 1.18 -26.10
C ILE A 444 0.05 0.66 -27.49
N GLU A 445 0.73 -0.39 -27.95
CA GLU A 445 0.45 -1.11 -29.19
C GLU A 445 -0.43 -2.34 -28.96
N LYS A 446 -0.29 -3.00 -27.79
CA LYS A 446 -1.08 -4.17 -27.41
C LYS A 446 -1.64 -4.05 -26.00
N LEU A 447 -2.93 -4.29 -25.85
CA LEU A 447 -3.64 -4.23 -24.57
C LEU A 447 -4.48 -5.50 -24.35
N ASN A 448 -4.27 -6.17 -23.22
CA ASN A 448 -5.05 -7.34 -22.83
C ASN A 448 -5.94 -7.03 -21.61
N LEU A 449 -7.26 -7.06 -21.82
CA LEU A 449 -8.31 -6.89 -20.80
C LEU A 449 -9.22 -8.13 -20.69
N SER A 450 -8.71 -9.29 -21.10
CA SER A 450 -9.50 -10.52 -21.09
C SER A 450 -9.98 -10.84 -19.67
N GLY A 451 -11.23 -11.28 -19.53
CA GLY A 451 -11.83 -11.65 -18.25
C GLY A 451 -12.40 -10.50 -17.42
N TRP A 452 -12.37 -9.25 -17.91
CA TRP A 452 -12.93 -8.10 -17.19
C TRP A 452 -14.47 -8.16 -17.12
N GLU A 453 -14.99 -8.48 -15.93
CA GLU A 453 -16.42 -8.49 -15.64
C GLU A 453 -16.88 -7.13 -15.08
N ASN A 454 -17.28 -6.18 -15.95
CA ASN A 454 -17.59 -4.79 -15.55
C ASN A 454 -19.01 -4.64 -14.95
N ASN A 455 -19.23 -5.25 -13.79
CA ASN A 455 -20.56 -5.35 -13.18
C ASN A 455 -21.07 -4.04 -12.55
N SER A 456 -20.19 -3.08 -12.28
CA SER A 456 -20.57 -1.81 -11.60
C SER A 456 -20.48 -0.58 -12.50
N LEU A 457 -19.84 -0.67 -13.67
CA LEU A 457 -19.68 0.47 -14.57
C LEU A 457 -20.97 0.78 -15.33
N THR A 458 -21.34 2.06 -15.35
CA THR A 458 -22.45 2.58 -16.17
C THR A 458 -21.98 3.45 -17.33
N ASP A 459 -20.77 4.02 -17.24
CA ASP A 459 -20.18 4.89 -18.26
C ASP A 459 -18.84 4.31 -18.72
N MET A 460 -18.72 4.07 -20.03
CA MET A 460 -17.48 3.66 -20.72
C MET A 460 -17.09 4.65 -21.82
N SER A 461 -17.57 5.89 -21.71
CA SER A 461 -17.22 6.93 -22.65
C SER A 461 -15.71 7.22 -22.61
N GLU A 462 -15.16 7.47 -23.80
CA GLU A 462 -13.75 7.84 -23.98
C GLU A 462 -12.72 6.83 -23.42
N LEU A 463 -13.11 5.58 -23.13
CA LEU A 463 -12.26 4.58 -22.46
C LEU A 463 -10.89 4.38 -23.14
N PHE A 464 -10.87 4.31 -24.47
CA PHE A 464 -9.67 4.15 -25.31
C PHE A 464 -9.37 5.37 -26.18
N ARG A 465 -9.95 6.53 -25.87
CA ARG A 465 -9.82 7.75 -26.68
C ARG A 465 -8.37 8.09 -26.98
N GLN A 466 -8.05 8.30 -28.26
CA GLN A 466 -6.73 8.71 -28.76
C GLN A 466 -5.60 7.74 -28.40
N MET A 467 -5.86 6.44 -28.27
CA MET A 467 -4.80 5.42 -28.26
C MET A 467 -4.28 5.19 -29.69
N THR A 468 -3.57 6.18 -30.24
CA THR A 468 -3.22 6.24 -31.66
C THR A 468 -2.30 5.13 -32.16
N SER A 469 -1.58 4.43 -31.27
CA SER A 469 -0.70 3.30 -31.61
C SER A 469 -1.32 1.92 -31.34
N LEU A 470 -2.52 1.86 -30.76
CA LEU A 470 -3.17 0.59 -30.41
C LEU A 470 -3.47 -0.23 -31.68
N LYS A 471 -2.96 -1.46 -31.74
CA LYS A 471 -3.15 -2.40 -32.85
C LYS A 471 -3.89 -3.66 -32.42
N GLU A 472 -3.58 -4.17 -31.23
CA GLU A 472 -4.14 -5.41 -30.69
C GLU A 472 -4.85 -5.13 -29.37
N LEU A 473 -6.16 -5.41 -29.32
CA LEU A 473 -6.98 -5.27 -28.12
C LEU A 473 -7.70 -6.58 -27.84
N LYS A 474 -7.40 -7.21 -26.70
CA LYS A 474 -8.05 -8.47 -26.29
C LYS A 474 -9.15 -8.20 -25.27
N LEU A 475 -10.37 -8.62 -25.62
CA LEU A 475 -11.60 -8.40 -24.87
C LEU A 475 -12.36 -9.71 -24.59
N THR A 476 -11.71 -10.87 -24.68
CA THR A 476 -12.39 -12.15 -24.44
C THR A 476 -12.95 -12.20 -23.02
N GLY A 477 -14.27 -12.35 -22.88
CA GLY A 477 -14.94 -12.32 -21.57
C GLY A 477 -15.10 -10.92 -20.96
N PHE A 478 -14.91 -9.85 -21.74
CA PHE A 478 -15.16 -8.47 -21.32
C PHE A 478 -16.67 -8.18 -21.35
N THR A 479 -17.32 -8.13 -20.19
CA THR A 479 -18.79 -7.94 -20.08
C THR A 479 -19.16 -6.52 -19.68
N THR A 480 -20.33 -6.04 -20.14
CA THR A 480 -20.79 -4.64 -19.93
C THR A 480 -22.27 -4.52 -19.50
N PRO A 481 -22.78 -5.34 -18.57
CA PRO A 481 -24.23 -5.51 -18.36
C PRO A 481 -25.00 -4.24 -17.97
N ASN A 482 -24.33 -3.29 -17.31
CA ASN A 482 -24.95 -2.08 -16.76
C ASN A 482 -24.56 -0.79 -17.52
N VAL A 483 -23.81 -0.89 -18.60
CA VAL A 483 -23.30 0.27 -19.34
C VAL A 483 -24.44 0.94 -20.13
N THR A 484 -24.58 2.26 -19.96
CA THR A 484 -25.56 3.09 -20.67
C THR A 484 -24.91 4.06 -21.66
N ASN A 485 -23.61 4.37 -21.50
CA ASN A 485 -22.87 5.30 -22.34
C ASN A 485 -21.58 4.65 -22.90
N MET A 486 -21.47 4.55 -24.23
CA MET A 486 -20.28 4.11 -24.97
C MET A 486 -19.79 5.18 -25.95
N SER A 487 -20.20 6.44 -25.74
CA SER A 487 -19.81 7.54 -26.63
C SER A 487 -18.30 7.71 -26.68
N ARG A 488 -17.76 7.95 -27.88
CA ARG A 488 -16.34 8.23 -28.13
C ARG A 488 -15.36 7.17 -27.59
N MET A 489 -15.81 5.94 -27.34
CA MET A 489 -15.00 4.89 -26.70
C MET A 489 -13.68 4.63 -27.43
N PHE A 490 -13.68 4.59 -28.77
CA PHE A 490 -12.50 4.36 -29.62
C PHE A 490 -12.12 5.57 -30.49
N ILE A 491 -12.59 6.78 -30.14
CA ILE A 491 -12.31 7.98 -30.96
C ILE A 491 -10.80 8.17 -31.19
N HIS A 492 -10.39 8.41 -32.43
CA HIS A 492 -8.99 8.57 -32.86
C HIS A 492 -8.06 7.38 -32.50
N CYS A 493 -8.57 6.15 -32.42
CA CYS A 493 -7.73 4.94 -32.42
C CYS A 493 -7.23 4.63 -33.85
N GLU A 494 -6.36 5.49 -34.39
CA GLU A 494 -6.02 5.50 -35.81
C GLU A 494 -5.29 4.22 -36.30
N SER A 495 -4.59 3.52 -35.40
CA SER A 495 -3.86 2.27 -35.73
C SER A 495 -4.65 0.99 -35.48
N LEU A 496 -5.86 1.06 -34.92
CA LEU A 496 -6.65 -0.13 -34.60
C LEU A 496 -7.18 -0.74 -35.90
N GLU A 497 -6.81 -1.99 -36.17
CA GLU A 497 -7.15 -2.68 -37.42
C GLU A 497 -8.41 -3.54 -37.30
N GLU A 498 -8.59 -4.20 -36.15
CA GLU A 498 -9.72 -5.08 -35.87
C GLU A 498 -10.14 -4.96 -34.41
N VAL A 499 -11.42 -5.16 -34.12
CA VAL A 499 -11.93 -5.24 -32.75
C VAL A 499 -13.07 -6.25 -32.65
N ASP A 500 -12.99 -7.13 -31.65
CA ASP A 500 -14.06 -8.07 -31.30
C ASP A 500 -14.81 -7.56 -30.07
N LEU A 501 -16.07 -7.21 -30.28
CA LEU A 501 -17.00 -6.69 -29.27
C LEU A 501 -18.11 -7.70 -28.95
N SER A 502 -17.97 -8.96 -29.37
CA SER A 502 -19.02 -9.98 -29.26
C SER A 502 -19.46 -10.29 -27.82
N SER A 503 -18.62 -9.97 -26.83
CA SER A 503 -18.92 -10.16 -25.39
C SER A 503 -19.67 -8.98 -24.76
N PHE A 504 -19.87 -7.88 -25.49
CA PHE A 504 -20.52 -6.69 -24.94
C PHE A 504 -22.02 -6.92 -24.82
N ASP A 505 -22.56 -6.58 -23.67
CA ASP A 505 -24.00 -6.38 -23.48
C ASP A 505 -24.31 -4.91 -23.73
N THR A 506 -25.02 -4.63 -24.82
CA THR A 506 -25.41 -3.27 -25.21
C THR A 506 -26.88 -2.97 -24.95
N SER A 507 -27.62 -3.89 -24.31
CA SER A 507 -29.07 -3.80 -24.10
C SER A 507 -29.53 -2.61 -23.26
N ASN A 508 -28.62 -1.99 -22.50
CA ASN A 508 -28.86 -0.78 -21.71
C ASN A 508 -28.27 0.50 -22.32
N VAL A 509 -27.51 0.40 -23.42
CA VAL A 509 -26.80 1.53 -24.02
C VAL A 509 -27.77 2.48 -24.71
N THR A 510 -27.64 3.78 -24.41
CA THR A 510 -28.43 4.85 -25.00
C THR A 510 -27.60 5.79 -25.89
N ASP A 511 -26.29 5.88 -25.68
CA ASP A 511 -25.38 6.74 -26.44
C ASP A 511 -24.16 5.99 -26.99
N MET A 512 -23.99 6.02 -28.31
CA MET A 512 -22.84 5.50 -29.06
C MET A 512 -22.22 6.57 -29.97
N SER A 513 -22.48 7.85 -29.70
CA SER A 513 -21.99 8.97 -30.50
C SER A 513 -20.47 8.97 -30.58
N GLY A 514 -19.93 9.10 -31.79
CA GLY A 514 -18.50 9.13 -32.07
C GLY A 514 -17.71 7.89 -31.65
N MET A 515 -18.37 6.74 -31.38
CA MET A 515 -17.71 5.55 -30.82
C MET A 515 -16.46 5.11 -31.61
N PHE A 516 -16.51 5.17 -32.94
CA PHE A 516 -15.41 4.84 -33.86
C PHE A 516 -14.98 6.05 -34.72
N TYR A 517 -15.17 7.27 -34.23
CA TYR A 517 -14.78 8.47 -34.98
C TYR A 517 -13.27 8.46 -35.26
N ASP A 518 -12.89 8.66 -36.52
CA ASP A 518 -11.51 8.74 -37.01
C ASP A 518 -10.63 7.51 -36.71
N THR A 519 -11.23 6.31 -36.68
CA THR A 519 -10.51 5.01 -36.65
C THR A 519 -10.13 4.59 -38.07
N LYS A 520 -9.15 5.28 -38.66
CA LYS A 520 -8.86 5.24 -40.11
C LYS A 520 -8.50 3.85 -40.65
N LYS A 521 -7.79 3.02 -39.87
CA LYS A 521 -7.36 1.67 -40.27
C LYS A 521 -8.32 0.53 -39.87
N LEU A 522 -9.41 0.86 -39.17
CA LEU A 522 -10.35 -0.15 -38.71
C LEU A 522 -10.99 -0.83 -39.90
N SER A 523 -10.72 -2.13 -40.06
CA SER A 523 -11.11 -2.92 -41.23
C SER A 523 -12.19 -3.95 -40.90
N ASN A 524 -12.28 -4.36 -39.64
CA ASN A 524 -13.27 -5.33 -39.17
C ASN A 524 -13.76 -5.00 -37.75
N ILE A 525 -15.06 -5.14 -37.53
CA ILE A 525 -15.70 -5.00 -36.21
C ILE A 525 -16.64 -6.20 -36.03
N VAL A 526 -16.41 -7.00 -34.99
CA VAL A 526 -17.30 -8.11 -34.66
C VAL A 526 -18.28 -7.64 -33.57
N PHE A 527 -19.52 -7.35 -33.95
CA PHE A 527 -20.54 -6.87 -33.00
C PHE A 527 -21.17 -7.98 -32.15
N GLY A 528 -21.20 -9.24 -32.61
CA GLY A 528 -21.90 -10.32 -31.90
C GLY A 528 -23.40 -10.05 -31.72
N ASN A 529 -23.89 -10.08 -30.48
CA ASN A 529 -25.31 -9.94 -30.13
C ASN A 529 -25.69 -8.51 -29.69
N PHE A 530 -25.18 -7.49 -30.37
CA PHE A 530 -25.53 -6.10 -30.05
C PHE A 530 -27.05 -5.89 -30.05
N ASP A 531 -27.56 -5.33 -28.96
CA ASP A 531 -28.95 -4.90 -28.81
C ASP A 531 -29.00 -3.37 -28.78
N THR A 532 -29.17 -2.75 -29.94
CA THR A 532 -29.18 -1.28 -30.05
C THR A 532 -30.57 -0.66 -29.93
N ARG A 533 -31.59 -1.44 -29.52
CA ARG A 533 -32.99 -0.99 -29.46
C ARG A 533 -33.23 0.23 -28.58
N ARG A 534 -32.34 0.51 -27.63
CA ARG A 534 -32.42 1.66 -26.71
C ARG A 534 -31.50 2.82 -27.10
N VAL A 535 -30.63 2.63 -28.09
CA VAL A 535 -29.69 3.67 -28.52
C VAL A 535 -30.46 4.82 -29.17
N THR A 536 -30.34 6.00 -28.60
CA THR A 536 -30.97 7.23 -29.11
C THR A 536 -30.00 8.10 -29.88
N ASN A 537 -28.68 7.95 -29.67
CA ASN A 537 -27.65 8.79 -30.25
C ASN A 537 -26.53 7.96 -30.90
N MET A 538 -26.35 8.11 -32.21
CA MET A 538 -25.23 7.59 -33.01
C MET A 538 -24.57 8.71 -33.82
N GLU A 539 -24.66 9.97 -33.36
CA GLU A 539 -24.01 11.11 -34.02
C GLU A 539 -22.53 10.78 -34.28
N SER A 540 -22.08 10.95 -35.53
CA SER A 540 -20.68 10.77 -35.93
C SER A 540 -20.05 9.40 -35.58
N MET A 541 -20.84 8.35 -35.31
CA MET A 541 -20.34 7.05 -34.81
C MET A 541 -19.18 6.48 -35.63
N PHE A 542 -19.25 6.58 -36.96
CA PHE A 542 -18.26 6.09 -37.94
C PHE A 542 -17.66 7.22 -38.80
N ASN A 543 -17.79 8.48 -38.38
CA ASN A 543 -17.25 9.62 -39.12
C ASN A 543 -15.73 9.50 -39.26
N MET A 544 -15.20 9.66 -40.47
CA MET A 544 -13.78 9.46 -40.82
C MET A 544 -13.20 8.07 -40.51
N SER A 545 -14.01 7.08 -40.12
CA SER A 545 -13.56 5.70 -39.90
C SER A 545 -13.24 4.99 -41.22
N MET A 546 -12.44 3.91 -41.15
CA MET A 546 -12.13 3.02 -42.29
C MET A 546 -11.51 3.71 -43.52
N LYS A 547 -11.07 4.97 -43.38
CA LYS A 547 -10.60 5.82 -44.49
C LYS A 547 -9.39 5.25 -45.22
N ASP A 548 -8.56 4.49 -44.53
CA ASP A 548 -7.33 3.90 -45.06
C ASP A 548 -7.53 2.41 -45.46
N VAL A 549 -8.78 1.93 -45.48
CA VAL A 549 -9.13 0.54 -45.80
C VAL A 549 -9.79 0.47 -47.18
N ALA A 550 -9.09 -0.17 -48.14
CA ALA A 550 -9.61 -0.34 -49.48
C ALA A 550 -10.83 -1.27 -49.50
N ASN A 551 -11.93 -0.83 -50.12
CA ASN A 551 -13.19 -1.57 -50.20
C ASN A 551 -13.76 -2.00 -48.83
N ALA A 552 -13.60 -1.15 -47.81
CA ALA A 552 -14.08 -1.43 -46.46
C ALA A 552 -15.55 -1.85 -46.42
N GLN A 553 -15.84 -2.87 -45.61
CA GLN A 553 -17.18 -3.38 -45.37
C GLN A 553 -17.54 -3.17 -43.90
N LEU A 554 -18.76 -2.70 -43.65
CA LEU A 554 -19.29 -2.50 -42.31
C LEU A 554 -20.59 -3.29 -42.17
N ASP A 555 -20.63 -4.24 -41.25
CA ASP A 555 -21.81 -5.07 -41.02
C ASP A 555 -22.64 -4.55 -39.86
N LEU A 556 -23.73 -3.84 -40.17
CA LEU A 556 -24.71 -3.36 -39.22
C LEU A 556 -25.98 -4.23 -39.18
N SER A 557 -25.93 -5.47 -39.67
CA SER A 557 -27.13 -6.33 -39.75
C SER A 557 -27.78 -6.63 -38.40
N ALA A 558 -27.01 -6.63 -37.32
CA ALA A 558 -27.49 -6.81 -35.95
C ALA A 558 -28.17 -5.56 -35.34
N PHE A 559 -27.99 -4.38 -35.94
CA PHE A 559 -28.52 -3.14 -35.38
C PHE A 559 -30.04 -3.05 -35.53
N ASP A 560 -30.69 -2.72 -34.43
CA ASP A 560 -32.08 -2.29 -34.36
C ASP A 560 -32.11 -0.82 -33.92
N THR A 561 -32.59 0.05 -34.80
CA THR A 561 -32.55 1.50 -34.62
C THR A 561 -33.93 2.10 -34.29
N GLN A 562 -34.85 1.31 -33.76
CA GLN A 562 -36.22 1.75 -33.45
C GLN A 562 -36.32 2.93 -32.47
N SER A 563 -35.28 3.21 -31.67
CA SER A 563 -35.24 4.35 -30.75
C SER A 563 -34.28 5.46 -31.19
N LEU A 564 -33.59 5.29 -32.33
CA LEU A 564 -32.55 6.20 -32.77
C LEU A 564 -33.14 7.56 -33.14
N GLN A 565 -32.63 8.63 -32.53
CA GLN A 565 -33.08 10.02 -32.75
C GLN A 565 -32.04 10.85 -33.49
N ASP A 566 -30.75 10.69 -33.19
CA ASP A 566 -29.66 11.39 -33.87
C ASP A 566 -28.72 10.41 -34.57
N ALA A 567 -28.67 10.50 -35.89
CA ALA A 567 -27.73 9.80 -36.78
C ALA A 567 -26.95 10.79 -37.64
N SER A 568 -26.86 12.06 -37.21
CA SER A 568 -26.15 13.09 -37.96
C SER A 568 -24.68 12.74 -38.08
N ARG A 569 -24.13 12.95 -39.28
CA ARG A 569 -22.74 12.65 -39.62
C ARG A 569 -22.32 11.19 -39.33
N MET A 570 -23.24 10.24 -39.13
CA MET A 570 -22.94 8.89 -38.67
C MET A 570 -21.82 8.22 -39.49
N PHE A 571 -21.83 8.37 -40.80
CA PHE A 571 -20.80 7.85 -41.70
C PHE A 571 -19.96 8.95 -42.37
N LEU A 572 -20.06 10.22 -41.95
CA LEU A 572 -19.49 11.35 -42.68
C LEU A 572 -18.01 11.10 -43.06
N SER A 573 -17.68 11.23 -44.34
CA SER A 573 -16.33 11.06 -44.87
C SER A 573 -15.61 9.76 -44.47
N SER A 574 -16.37 8.69 -44.16
CA SER A 574 -15.79 7.38 -43.90
C SER A 574 -15.26 6.74 -45.19
N GLY A 575 -14.35 5.76 -45.05
CA GLY A 575 -13.83 4.99 -46.17
C GLY A 575 -14.71 3.82 -46.60
N VAL A 576 -15.87 3.63 -45.95
CA VAL A 576 -16.74 2.48 -46.17
C VAL A 576 -17.23 2.42 -47.62
N LYS A 577 -17.11 1.24 -48.22
CA LYS A 577 -17.66 0.95 -49.55
C LYS A 577 -19.02 0.28 -49.45
N THR A 578 -19.17 -0.68 -48.55
CA THR A 578 -20.40 -1.48 -48.40
C THR A 578 -20.85 -1.46 -46.95
N ILE A 579 -22.09 -1.06 -46.71
CA ILE A 579 -22.74 -1.15 -45.41
C ILE A 579 -23.81 -2.24 -45.49
N TYR A 580 -23.65 -3.33 -44.74
CA TYR A 580 -24.70 -4.32 -44.60
C TYR A 580 -25.69 -3.88 -43.51
N ALA A 581 -26.99 -4.04 -43.78
CA ALA A 581 -28.03 -3.77 -42.80
C ALA A 581 -29.16 -4.79 -42.92
N SER A 582 -30.03 -4.84 -41.90
CA SER A 582 -31.27 -5.60 -41.91
C SER A 582 -32.48 -4.67 -41.93
N SER A 583 -33.69 -5.24 -42.02
CA SER A 583 -34.94 -4.49 -41.87
C SER A 583 -35.13 -3.84 -40.50
N ASN A 584 -34.32 -4.21 -39.51
CA ASN A 584 -34.35 -3.62 -38.18
C ASN A 584 -33.67 -2.24 -38.12
N PHE A 585 -32.90 -1.88 -39.17
CA PHE A 585 -32.38 -0.52 -39.32
C PHE A 585 -33.50 0.41 -39.83
N GLN A 586 -34.31 0.92 -38.90
CA GLN A 586 -35.43 1.83 -39.13
C GLN A 586 -35.01 3.30 -39.00
N THR A 587 -35.59 4.16 -39.84
CA THR A 587 -35.27 5.61 -39.87
C THR A 587 -36.43 6.51 -39.44
N ASN A 588 -37.56 5.92 -39.03
CA ASN A 588 -38.80 6.63 -38.72
C ASN A 588 -38.65 7.55 -37.51
N THR A 589 -37.87 7.12 -36.51
CA THR A 589 -37.64 7.87 -35.27
C THR A 589 -36.48 8.87 -35.36
N ILE A 590 -35.67 8.80 -36.42
CA ILE A 590 -34.50 9.67 -36.57
C ILE A 590 -34.98 11.10 -36.85
N ILE A 591 -34.67 12.02 -35.94
CA ILE A 591 -34.99 13.44 -36.02
C ILE A 591 -33.88 14.18 -36.76
N ASN A 592 -32.62 13.91 -36.40
CA ASN A 592 -31.45 14.53 -37.01
C ASN A 592 -30.64 13.50 -37.81
N SER A 593 -30.60 13.67 -39.12
CA SER A 593 -29.78 12.86 -40.04
C SER A 593 -28.92 13.74 -40.94
N SER A 594 -28.60 14.94 -40.48
CA SER A 594 -27.82 15.90 -41.27
C SER A 594 -26.45 15.31 -41.64
N MET A 595 -26.12 15.34 -42.93
CA MET A 595 -24.86 14.82 -43.47
C MET A 595 -24.53 13.36 -43.08
N MET A 596 -25.53 12.52 -42.80
CA MET A 596 -25.36 11.12 -42.40
C MET A 596 -24.37 10.36 -43.30
N PHE A 597 -24.44 10.59 -44.61
CA PHE A 597 -23.56 10.00 -45.62
C PHE A 597 -22.66 11.02 -46.34
N GLY A 598 -22.59 12.27 -45.87
CA GLY A 598 -21.81 13.31 -46.56
C GLY A 598 -20.35 12.92 -46.75
N GLY A 599 -19.77 13.16 -47.94
CA GLY A 599 -18.36 12.89 -48.22
C GLY A 599 -17.96 11.41 -48.38
N ASN A 600 -18.90 10.45 -48.37
CA ASN A 600 -18.60 9.02 -48.53
C ASN A 600 -18.37 8.62 -49.99
N ILE A 601 -17.28 9.10 -50.60
CA ILE A 601 -17.00 8.94 -52.03
C ILE A 601 -16.88 7.49 -52.52
N ASN A 602 -16.63 6.54 -51.60
CA ASN A 602 -16.46 5.11 -51.93
C ASN A 602 -17.76 4.30 -51.78
N LEU A 603 -18.82 4.87 -51.20
CA LEU A 603 -20.01 4.14 -50.79
C LEU A 603 -20.85 3.70 -51.99
N VAL A 604 -21.22 2.42 -52.00
CA VAL A 604 -22.05 1.78 -53.03
C VAL A 604 -23.10 0.89 -52.36
N GLY A 605 -24.38 1.16 -52.64
CA GLY A 605 -25.50 0.32 -52.24
C GLY A 605 -25.52 -1.04 -52.95
N GLY A 606 -26.28 -1.99 -52.40
CA GLY A 606 -26.30 -3.39 -52.87
C GLY A 606 -26.76 -3.59 -54.32
N ASN A 607 -27.52 -2.64 -54.88
CA ASN A 607 -27.98 -2.63 -56.26
C ASN A 607 -27.21 -1.61 -57.13
N GLY A 608 -26.04 -1.15 -56.66
CA GLY A 608 -25.11 -0.29 -57.39
C GLY A 608 -25.32 1.21 -57.21
N THR A 609 -26.21 1.67 -56.31
CA THR A 609 -26.39 3.09 -56.03
C THR A 609 -25.11 3.67 -55.42
N THR A 610 -24.36 4.47 -56.18
CA THR A 610 -23.14 5.12 -55.69
C THR A 610 -23.44 6.43 -54.97
N TYR A 611 -22.61 6.79 -54.00
CA TYR A 611 -22.64 8.12 -53.42
C TYR A 611 -22.43 9.20 -54.50
N SER A 612 -23.19 10.29 -54.38
CA SER A 612 -22.99 11.52 -55.14
C SER A 612 -23.41 12.70 -54.27
N PRO A 613 -22.71 13.86 -54.33
CA PRO A 613 -23.18 15.10 -53.67
C PRO A 613 -24.58 15.54 -54.11
N SER A 614 -25.06 15.08 -55.28
CA SER A 614 -26.41 15.35 -55.78
C SER A 614 -27.49 14.41 -55.22
N ASN A 615 -27.11 13.27 -54.66
CA ASN A 615 -28.03 12.32 -54.04
C ASN A 615 -28.32 12.73 -52.59
N PRO A 616 -29.43 12.28 -51.99
CA PRO A 616 -29.67 12.47 -50.57
C PRO A 616 -28.48 11.97 -49.73
N THR A 617 -28.05 12.79 -48.79
CA THR A 617 -26.96 12.47 -47.85
C THR A 617 -27.46 12.26 -46.43
N ASP A 618 -28.78 12.20 -46.27
CA ASP A 618 -29.50 12.03 -45.00
C ASP A 618 -30.19 10.66 -44.94
N LYS A 619 -31.08 10.47 -43.95
CA LYS A 619 -31.79 9.21 -43.74
C LYS A 619 -32.63 8.73 -44.93
N THR A 620 -32.92 9.57 -45.92
CA THR A 620 -33.72 9.21 -47.11
C THR A 620 -33.12 8.02 -47.86
N TYR A 621 -31.78 7.90 -47.88
CA TYR A 621 -31.05 6.79 -48.51
C TYR A 621 -30.47 5.77 -47.50
N ALA A 622 -30.78 5.92 -46.21
CA ALA A 622 -30.48 4.91 -45.18
C ALA A 622 -31.52 3.77 -45.24
N ARG A 623 -31.47 2.99 -46.33
CA ARG A 623 -32.33 1.83 -46.60
C ARG A 623 -31.60 0.86 -47.51
N ILE A 624 -32.09 -0.39 -47.54
CA ILE A 624 -31.60 -1.42 -48.47
C ILE A 624 -31.83 -0.95 -49.91
N ASP A 625 -30.76 -0.96 -50.69
CA ASP A 625 -30.76 -0.59 -52.10
C ASP A 625 -31.46 -1.66 -52.94
N ALA A 626 -32.46 -1.26 -53.72
CA ALA A 626 -33.26 -2.17 -54.54
C ALA A 626 -33.67 -1.52 -55.88
N PRO A 627 -34.03 -2.31 -56.91
CA PRO A 627 -34.54 -1.78 -58.17
C PRO A 627 -35.74 -0.83 -57.95
N GLY A 628 -35.61 0.42 -58.42
CA GLY A 628 -36.64 1.46 -58.26
C GLY A 628 -36.67 2.15 -56.89
N ALA A 629 -35.85 1.71 -55.93
CA ALA A 629 -35.74 2.28 -54.59
C ALA A 629 -34.25 2.42 -54.20
N PRO A 630 -33.55 3.44 -54.71
CA PRO A 630 -32.12 3.62 -54.45
C PRO A 630 -31.83 3.81 -52.96
N GLY A 631 -30.77 3.20 -52.46
CA GLY A 631 -30.32 3.29 -51.07
C GLY A 631 -28.81 3.01 -50.95
N TYR A 632 -28.25 3.26 -49.77
CA TYR A 632 -26.83 3.03 -49.52
C TYR A 632 -26.52 1.75 -48.74
N PHE A 633 -27.54 1.02 -48.29
CA PHE A 633 -27.33 -0.25 -47.60
C PHE A 633 -27.43 -1.45 -48.55
N THR A 634 -26.75 -2.51 -48.17
CA THR A 634 -26.77 -3.82 -48.82
C THR A 634 -27.46 -4.80 -47.88
N GLN A 635 -28.38 -5.61 -48.40
CA GLN A 635 -28.92 -6.73 -47.63
C GLN A 635 -27.79 -7.73 -47.38
N LYS A 636 -27.56 -8.13 -46.12
CA LYS A 636 -26.60 -9.19 -45.82
C LYS A 636 -27.01 -10.48 -46.56
N PRO A 637 -26.10 -11.13 -47.32
CA PRO A 637 -26.39 -12.33 -48.10
C PRO A 637 -26.96 -13.50 -47.29
#